data_AF-A0A170VEP8-F1
#
_entry.id   AF-A0A170VEP8-F1
#
_cell.length_a   1.000
_cell.length_b   1.000
_cell.length_c   1.000
_cell.angle_alpha   90.00
_cell.angle_beta   90.00
_cell.angle_gamma   90.00
#
_symmetry.space_group_name_H-M   'P 1'
#
loop_
_entity.id
_entity.type
_entity.pdbx_description
1 polymer ?
#
loop_
_entity_poly.entity_id
_entity_poly.type
_entity_poly.pdbx_seq_one_letter_code
_entity_poly.pdbx_strand_id
1 'polypeptide(L)'
;FIHATMGVTTAWGGGFRLRERMGVKGALDLLLQSRSQKANDAFELGLVDGICNNIDEVETFMAEKLRHDAIVVKSIKKTILANDPSVSTDLFAQLLGAESNKKALEAKLKHT
;
A
#
# COMPACT_ATOMS: atom_id res chain seq x y z
N PHE A 1 -5.37 0.90 -19.01
CA PHE A 1 -5.28 2.38 -19.11
C PHE A 1 -5.79 2.78 -20.48
N ILE A 2 -6.67 3.77 -20.63
CA ILE A 2 -7.29 4.13 -21.94
C ILE A 2 -6.92 5.54 -22.44
N HIS A 3 -6.26 6.34 -21.59
CA HIS A 3 -6.03 7.77 -21.83
C HIS A 3 -5.34 8.09 -23.16
N ALA A 4 -4.30 7.34 -23.56
CA ALA A 4 -3.61 7.63 -24.82
C ALA A 4 -4.50 7.34 -26.04
N THR A 5 -5.36 6.32 -26.00
CA THR A 5 -6.42 6.11 -27.01
C THR A 5 -7.40 7.29 -27.06
N MET A 6 -7.70 7.90 -25.91
CA MET A 6 -8.57 9.08 -25.81
C MET A 6 -7.87 10.40 -26.16
N GLY A 7 -6.60 10.39 -26.58
CA GLY A 7 -5.84 11.59 -26.92
C GLY A 7 -5.45 12.45 -25.71
N VAL A 8 -5.46 11.89 -24.50
CA VAL A 8 -5.09 12.60 -23.27
C VAL A 8 -4.04 11.83 -22.47
N THR A 9 -3.32 12.52 -21.59
CA THR A 9 -2.43 11.86 -20.62
C THR A 9 -3.21 11.44 -19.36
N THR A 10 -2.57 10.66 -18.48
CA THR A 10 -3.18 10.25 -17.21
C THR A 10 -3.46 11.46 -16.30
N ALA A 11 -4.63 11.48 -15.67
CA ALA A 11 -4.97 12.45 -14.63
C ALA A 11 -4.55 11.99 -13.22
N TRP A 12 -4.74 12.86 -12.23
CA TRP A 12 -4.63 12.57 -10.78
C TRP A 12 -3.30 11.97 -10.32
N GLY A 13 -2.23 12.16 -11.09
CA GLY A 13 -0.91 11.61 -10.80
C GLY A 13 -0.74 10.13 -11.16
N GLY A 14 -1.60 9.58 -12.02
CA GLY A 14 -1.51 8.18 -12.47
C GLY A 14 -0.15 7.85 -13.09
N GLY A 15 0.37 8.69 -13.98
CA GLY A 15 1.69 8.49 -14.59
C GLY A 15 2.85 8.55 -13.60
N PHE A 16 2.79 9.46 -12.61
CA PHE A 16 3.82 9.57 -11.56
C PHE A 16 3.86 8.32 -10.68
N ARG A 17 2.70 7.86 -10.18
CA ARG A 17 2.62 6.66 -9.34
C ARG A 17 2.99 5.39 -10.11
N LEU A 18 2.63 5.33 -11.39
CA LEU A 18 3.03 4.21 -12.24
C LEU A 18 4.55 4.16 -12.41
N ARG A 19 5.18 5.31 -12.69
CA ARG A 19 6.64 5.43 -12.73
C ARG A 19 7.30 4.99 -11.42
N GLU A 20 6.74 5.37 -10.27
CA GLU A 20 7.27 4.96 -8.96
C GLU A 20 7.20 3.44 -8.74
N ARG A 21 6.17 2.77 -9.29
CA ARG A 21 6.00 1.32 -9.13
C ARG A 21 6.85 0.49 -10.09
N MET A 22 6.99 0.89 -11.36
CA MET A 22 7.60 0.05 -12.41
C MET A 22 8.67 0.75 -13.25
N GLY A 23 9.11 1.93 -12.82
CA GLY A 23 10.10 2.74 -13.53
C GLY A 23 9.54 3.43 -14.79
N VAL A 24 10.38 4.27 -15.39
CA VAL A 24 10.00 5.10 -16.55
C VAL A 24 9.61 4.25 -17.76
N LYS A 25 10.43 3.24 -18.10
CA LYS A 25 10.20 2.39 -19.28
C LYS A 25 8.89 1.60 -19.17
N GLY A 26 8.69 0.89 -18.06
CA GLY A 26 7.47 0.11 -17.84
C GLY A 26 6.22 0.98 -17.85
N ALA A 27 6.29 2.15 -17.21
CA ALA A 27 5.18 3.09 -17.20
C ALA A 27 4.84 3.61 -18.61
N LEU A 28 5.86 3.98 -19.40
CA LEU A 28 5.65 4.46 -20.78
C LEU A 28 5.03 3.37 -21.66
N ASP A 29 5.62 2.18 -21.67
CA ASP A 29 5.14 1.04 -22.47
C ASP A 29 3.69 0.72 -22.12
N LEU A 30 3.36 0.67 -20.83
CA LEU A 30 2.03 0.32 -20.36
C LEU A 30 0.97 1.39 -20.67
N LEU A 31 1.32 2.67 -20.57
CA LEU A 31 0.41 3.77 -20.92
C LEU A 31 0.17 3.85 -22.42
N LEU A 32 1.19 3.61 -23.25
CA LEU A 32 1.07 3.64 -24.70
C LEU A 32 0.30 2.43 -25.24
N GLN A 33 0.47 1.24 -24.65
CA GLN A 33 -0.27 0.03 -25.05
C GLN A 33 -1.80 0.20 -24.95
N SER A 34 -2.27 1.08 -24.06
CA SER A 34 -3.70 1.40 -23.86
C SER A 34 -4.67 0.21 -23.79
N ARG A 35 -4.21 -0.94 -23.28
CA ARG A 35 -5.00 -2.18 -23.22
C ARG A 35 -5.43 -2.55 -21.80
N SER A 36 -6.41 -3.44 -21.72
CA SER A 36 -6.75 -4.13 -20.47
C SER A 36 -5.64 -5.08 -20.07
N GLN A 37 -5.38 -5.20 -18.76
CA GLN A 37 -4.40 -6.12 -18.19
C GLN A 37 -5.15 -7.25 -17.49
N LYS A 38 -4.69 -8.50 -17.68
CA LYS A 38 -5.19 -9.62 -16.89
C LYS A 38 -4.66 -9.52 -15.46
N ALA A 39 -5.33 -10.18 -14.52
CA ALA A 39 -4.93 -10.13 -13.10
C ALA A 39 -3.48 -10.61 -12.88
N ASN A 40 -3.09 -11.73 -13.50
CA ASN A 40 -1.74 -12.27 -13.40
C ASN A 40 -0.69 -11.30 -13.95
N ASP A 41 -0.91 -10.77 -15.16
CA ASP A 41 -0.01 -9.79 -15.77
C ASP A 41 0.13 -8.54 -14.88
N ALA A 42 -0.98 -8.06 -14.30
CA ALA A 42 -0.98 -6.91 -13.40
C ALA A 42 -0.22 -7.18 -12.09
N PHE A 43 -0.28 -8.41 -11.58
CA PHE A 43 0.47 -8.82 -10.39
C PHE A 43 1.97 -8.91 -10.68
N GLU A 44 2.37 -9.53 -11.80
CA GLU A 44 3.77 -9.59 -12.24
C GLU A 44 4.37 -8.19 -12.46
N LEU A 45 3.54 -7.24 -12.92
CA LEU A 45 3.92 -5.84 -13.11
C LEU A 45 3.92 -5.01 -11.80
N GLY A 46 3.49 -5.58 -10.67
CA GLY A 46 3.39 -4.88 -9.38
C GLY A 46 2.29 -3.80 -9.32
N LEU A 47 1.31 -3.86 -10.22
CA LEU A 47 0.14 -2.96 -10.22
C LEU A 47 -0.86 -3.31 -9.12
N VAL A 48 -0.94 -4.59 -8.78
CA VAL A 48 -1.80 -5.12 -7.71
C VAL A 48 -0.94 -5.91 -6.73
N ASP A 49 -1.32 -5.88 -5.46
CA ASP A 49 -0.54 -6.49 -4.38
C ASP A 49 -0.96 -7.96 -4.10
N GLY A 50 -1.99 -8.47 -4.80
CA GLY A 50 -2.49 -9.84 -4.67
C GLY A 50 -3.62 -10.13 -5.66
N ILE A 51 -3.97 -11.42 -5.78
CA ILE A 51 -5.07 -11.91 -6.64
C ILE A 51 -5.98 -12.79 -5.78
N CYS A 52 -7.28 -12.56 -5.87
CA CYS A 52 -8.31 -13.36 -5.21
C CYS A 52 -9.30 -13.87 -6.28
N ASN A 53 -9.75 -15.12 -6.16
CA ASN A 53 -10.67 -15.72 -7.12
C ASN A 53 -12.12 -15.28 -6.91
N ASN A 54 -12.46 -14.88 -5.69
CA ASN A 54 -13.76 -14.37 -5.29
C ASN A 54 -13.60 -13.32 -4.17
N ILE A 55 -14.71 -12.67 -3.82
CA ILE A 55 -14.71 -11.60 -2.81
C ILE A 55 -14.50 -12.10 -1.38
N ASP A 56 -14.87 -13.35 -1.10
CA ASP A 56 -14.78 -13.94 0.24
C ASP A 56 -13.31 -14.18 0.65
N GLU A 57 -12.43 -14.40 -0.32
CA GLU A 57 -10.98 -14.52 -0.10
C GLU A 57 -10.32 -13.20 0.34
N VAL A 58 -10.96 -12.05 0.12
CA VAL A 58 -10.38 -10.73 0.42
C VAL A 58 -10.17 -10.54 1.92
N GLU A 59 -11.10 -11.02 2.76
CA GLU A 59 -10.95 -10.91 4.21
C GLU A 59 -9.72 -11.67 4.69
N THR A 60 -9.50 -12.87 4.15
CA THR A 60 -8.32 -13.69 4.46
C THR A 60 -7.04 -13.01 3.96
N PHE A 61 -7.05 -12.48 2.73
CA PHE A 61 -5.91 -11.75 2.16
C PHE A 61 -5.54 -10.50 3.00
N MET A 62 -6.53 -9.82 3.57
CA MET A 62 -6.30 -8.61 4.35
C MET A 62 -6.04 -8.88 5.84
N ALA A 63 -6.35 -10.07 6.35
CA ALA A 63 -6.28 -10.41 7.78
C ALA A 63 -4.91 -10.10 8.39
N GLU A 64 -3.82 -10.46 7.71
CA GLU A 64 -2.46 -10.19 8.21
C GLU A 64 -2.17 -8.69 8.34
N LYS A 65 -2.63 -7.88 7.38
CA LYS A 65 -2.43 -6.43 7.38
C LYS A 65 -3.32 -5.72 8.40
N LEU A 66 -4.48 -6.31 8.72
CA LEU A 66 -5.50 -5.74 9.61
C LEU A 66 -5.44 -6.29 11.05
N ARG A 67 -4.48 -7.19 11.36
CA ARG A 67 -4.31 -7.75 12.72
C ARG A 67 -3.90 -6.73 13.79
N HIS A 68 -3.42 -5.56 13.38
CA HIS A 68 -2.94 -4.51 14.26
C HIS A 68 -4.02 -3.46 14.52
N ASP A 69 -3.95 -2.80 15.68
CA ASP A 69 -4.84 -1.69 16.01
C ASP A 69 -4.82 -0.61 14.92
N ALA A 70 -5.98 -0.06 14.58
CA ALA A 70 -6.13 0.88 13.47
C ALA A 70 -5.25 2.14 13.63
N ILE A 71 -5.04 2.61 14.86
CA ILE A 71 -4.16 3.74 15.15
C ILE A 71 -2.71 3.37 14.85
N VAL A 72 -2.29 2.15 15.20
CA VAL A 72 -0.95 1.64 14.89
C VAL A 72 -0.73 1.54 13.38
N VAL A 73 -1.67 0.96 12.63
CA VAL A 73 -1.59 0.88 11.15
C VAL A 73 -1.49 2.28 10.54
N LYS A 74 -2.30 3.23 11.03
CA LYS A 74 -2.27 4.63 10.56
C LYS A 74 -0.93 5.30 10.85
N SER A 75 -0.37 5.11 12.04
CA SER A 75 0.93 5.66 12.41
C SER A 75 2.05 5.06 11.57
N ILE A 76 2.07 3.74 11.35
CA ILE A 76 3.04 3.09 10.46
C ILE A 76 2.97 3.68 9.05
N LYS A 77 1.77 3.85 8.48
CA LYS A 77 1.60 4.48 7.17
C LYS A 77 2.16 5.91 7.14
N LYS A 78 1.91 6.70 8.18
CA LYS A 78 2.45 8.07 8.29
C LYS A 78 3.98 8.07 8.39
N THR A 79 4.57 7.17 9.17
CA THR A 79 6.02 7.02 9.28
C THR A 79 6.67 6.71 7.93
N ILE A 80 6.09 5.78 7.16
CA ILE A 80 6.63 5.40 5.84
C ILE A 80 6.57 6.55 4.83
N LEU A 81 5.51 7.38 4.91
CA LEU A 81 5.31 8.51 4.01
C LEU A 81 6.02 9.80 4.47
N ALA A 82 6.63 9.80 5.66
CA ALA A 82 7.27 10.98 6.20
C ALA A 82 8.63 11.20 5.53
N ASN A 83 8.87 12.43 5.06
CA ASN A 83 10.19 12.87 4.63
C ASN A 83 11.05 13.40 5.80
N ASP A 84 10.43 13.63 6.96
CA ASP A 84 11.07 14.11 8.18
C ASP A 84 11.08 13.00 9.25
N PRO A 85 12.25 12.53 9.71
CA PRO A 85 12.36 11.52 10.76
C PRO A 85 11.69 11.91 12.08
N SER A 86 11.55 13.21 12.40
CA SER A 86 10.94 13.69 13.65
C SER A 86 9.49 13.19 13.80
N VAL A 87 8.76 13.07 12.69
CA VAL A 87 7.39 12.57 12.63
C VAL A 87 7.30 11.14 13.18
N SER A 88 8.28 10.29 12.88
CA SER A 88 8.32 8.92 13.39
C SER A 88 8.52 8.89 14.91
N THR A 89 9.38 9.75 15.43
CA THR A 89 9.66 9.86 16.87
C THR A 89 8.42 10.31 17.63
N ASP A 90 7.71 11.32 17.13
CA ASP A 90 6.49 11.84 17.77
C ASP A 90 5.37 10.81 17.77
N LEU A 91 5.15 10.14 16.63
CA LEU A 91 4.14 9.08 16.51
C LEU A 91 4.46 7.90 17.43
N PHE A 92 5.73 7.51 17.55
CA PHE A 92 6.14 6.47 18.47
C PHE A 92 5.88 6.87 19.93
N ALA A 93 6.26 8.09 20.32
CA ALA A 93 6.04 8.58 21.68
C ALA A 93 4.55 8.62 22.05
N GLN A 94 3.66 8.94 21.10
CA GLN A 94 2.21 8.90 21.30
C GLN A 94 1.67 7.46 21.48
N LEU A 95 2.26 6.48 20.81
CA LEU A 95 1.85 5.07 20.90
C LEU A 95 2.44 4.36 22.12
N LEU A 96 3.61 4.79 22.59
CA LEU A 96 4.26 4.21 23.75
C LEU A 96 3.41 4.49 25.01
N GLY A 97 2.95 3.43 25.68
CA GLY A 97 2.02 3.55 26.81
C GLY A 97 0.56 3.83 26.44
N ALA A 98 0.21 3.88 25.15
CA ALA A 98 -1.18 3.87 24.71
C ALA A 98 -1.85 2.53 25.02
N GLU A 99 -3.18 2.49 24.94
CA GLU A 99 -3.99 1.32 25.31
C GLU A 99 -3.58 0.05 24.55
N SER A 100 -3.32 0.16 23.25
CA SER A 100 -2.87 -0.97 22.42
C SER A 100 -1.49 -1.48 22.85
N ASN A 101 -0.57 -0.59 23.25
CA ASN A 101 0.74 -0.96 23.77
C ASN A 101 0.64 -1.63 25.14
N LYS A 102 -0.18 -1.08 26.06
CA LYS A 102 -0.42 -1.67 27.38
C LYS A 102 -0.97 -3.09 27.28
N LYS A 103 -2.01 -3.30 26.47
CA LYS A 103 -2.58 -4.63 26.20
C LYS A 103 -1.54 -5.62 25.67
N ALA A 104 -0.68 -5.19 24.74
CA ALA A 104 0.38 -6.03 24.22
C ALA A 104 1.43 -6.41 25.28
N LEU A 105 1.76 -5.47 26.18
CA LEU A 105 2.69 -5.71 27.28
C LEU A 105 2.11 -6.67 28.33
N GLU A 106 0.82 -6.52 28.66
CA GLU A 106 0.06 -7.40 29.56
C GLU A 106 -0.04 -8.83 29.01
N ALA A 107 -0.28 -8.95 27.71
CA ALA A 107 -0.32 -10.22 27.00
C ALA A 107 1.08 -10.87 26.81
N LYS A 108 2.16 -10.23 27.28
CA LYS A 108 3.56 -10.70 27.18
C LYS A 108 4.02 -11.01 25.75
N LEU A 109 3.48 -10.30 24.76
CA LEU A 109 3.79 -10.49 23.32
C LEU A 109 5.23 -10.09 22.93
N LYS A 110 6.10 -9.78 23.90
CA LYS A 110 7.49 -9.33 23.71
C LYS A 110 8.47 -10.48 23.43
N HIS A 111 8.05 -11.73 23.63
CA HIS A 111 8.92 -12.92 23.63
C HIS A 111 8.31 -14.09 22.85
N THR A 112 7.78 -13.82 21.65
CA THR A 112 7.32 -14.86 20.72
C THR A 112 8.23 -14.90 19.51
#